data_AF-A0A507B8E4-F1
#
_entry.id   AF-A0A507B8E4-F1
#
_cell.length_a   1.000
_cell.length_b   1.000
_cell.length_c   1.000
_cell.angle_alpha   90.00
_cell.angle_beta   90.00
_cell.angle_gamma   90.00
#
_symmetry.space_group_name_H-M   'P 1'
#
loop_
_entity.id
_entity.type
_entity.pdbx_description
1 polymer ?
#
loop_
_entity_poly.entity_id
_entity_poly.type
_entity_poly.pdbx_seq_one_letter_code
_entity_poly.pdbx_strand_id
1 'polypeptide(L)'
;MAKKRREKDASNIKLKHPDRSGPSEPTLLQLADERNLFQQALDREKELKRQKTRASKSSGESDSDEDDDEKEAEVAGLPPRVEQIMDTLLWTISLSMLHFTLDVLVQNQYAVELSWHDVSVRTGRAFLVFVLLFYTLHQHPSDPTLLRGLPARFQNPLRQTIFFAASVGAGCYLIYITNIYSYLAVMKQAPPLGCLWVWSVIELDLAWAVLSLACSAAFLWQGGYDFK
;
A
#
# COMPACT_ATOMS: atom_id res chain seq x y z
N MET A 1 -28.39 -40.91 46.54
CA MET A 1 -29.04 -41.84 45.60
C MET A 1 -29.06 -41.20 44.22
N ALA A 2 -28.25 -41.68 43.28
CA ALA A 2 -28.18 -41.13 41.92
C ALA A 2 -29.01 -41.99 40.96
N LYS A 3 -30.01 -41.39 40.31
CA LYS A 3 -30.92 -42.05 39.35
C LYS A 3 -30.19 -42.20 38.01
N LYS A 4 -29.77 -43.42 37.65
CA LYS A 4 -29.18 -43.72 36.33
C LYS A 4 -30.27 -43.54 35.24
N ARG A 5 -30.01 -42.65 34.29
CA ARG A 5 -30.88 -42.41 33.13
C ARG A 5 -30.72 -43.58 32.16
N ARG A 6 -31.84 -44.23 31.79
CA ARG A 6 -31.84 -45.29 30.75
C ARG A 6 -31.59 -44.64 29.39
N GLU A 7 -30.49 -45.01 28.75
CA GLU A 7 -30.19 -44.64 27.36
C GLU A 7 -31.08 -45.46 26.42
N LYS A 8 -31.66 -44.80 25.42
CA LYS A 8 -32.50 -45.46 24.39
C LYS A 8 -31.58 -46.05 23.33
N ASP A 9 -31.83 -47.31 22.98
CA ASP A 9 -31.04 -48.10 22.04
C ASP A 9 -31.10 -47.50 20.63
N ALA A 10 -29.93 -47.25 20.03
CA ALA A 10 -29.77 -46.54 18.75
C ALA A 10 -30.28 -47.34 17.53
N SER A 11 -30.58 -48.62 17.72
CA SER A 11 -31.01 -49.58 16.69
C SER A 11 -32.44 -49.33 16.15
N ASN A 12 -33.26 -48.52 16.83
CA ASN A 12 -34.66 -48.30 16.47
C ASN A 12 -34.94 -46.96 15.75
N ILE A 13 -33.88 -46.22 15.36
CA ILE A 13 -34.01 -44.98 14.61
C ILE A 13 -33.99 -45.31 13.11
N LYS A 14 -35.14 -45.19 12.43
CA LYS A 14 -35.23 -45.38 10.97
C LYS A 14 -34.38 -44.33 10.27
N LEU A 15 -33.21 -44.73 9.77
CA LEU A 15 -32.32 -43.88 8.98
C LEU A 15 -32.99 -43.57 7.64
N LYS A 16 -33.43 -42.33 7.45
CA LYS A 16 -33.96 -41.83 6.18
C LYS A 16 -32.90 -40.92 5.58
N HIS A 17 -32.51 -41.17 4.33
CA HIS A 17 -31.58 -40.29 3.64
C HIS A 17 -32.21 -38.91 3.45
N PRO A 18 -31.43 -37.82 3.61
CA PRO A 18 -31.90 -36.48 3.28
C PRO A 18 -32.26 -36.42 1.80
N ASP A 19 -33.32 -35.70 1.49
CA ASP A 19 -33.77 -35.53 0.12
C ASP A 19 -32.66 -34.86 -0.70
N ARG A 20 -32.32 -35.47 -1.83
CA ARG A 20 -31.29 -35.02 -2.76
C ARG A 20 -31.89 -34.42 -4.03
N SER A 21 -33.21 -34.23 -4.08
CA SER A 21 -33.82 -33.45 -5.15
C SER A 21 -33.22 -32.05 -5.15
N GLY A 22 -32.72 -31.61 -6.30
CA GLY A 22 -32.24 -30.24 -6.48
C GLY A 22 -33.36 -29.20 -6.25
N PRO A 23 -33.01 -27.91 -6.14
CA PRO A 23 -33.99 -26.86 -5.94
C PRO A 23 -35.05 -26.88 -7.05
N SER A 24 -36.33 -26.79 -6.65
CA SER A 24 -37.46 -26.75 -7.60
C SER A 24 -37.61 -25.38 -8.27
N GLU A 25 -37.00 -24.35 -7.70
CA GLU A 25 -36.99 -22.99 -8.24
C GLU A 25 -35.79 -22.81 -9.17
N PRO A 26 -35.92 -21.98 -10.23
CA PRO A 26 -34.82 -21.68 -11.13
C PRO A 26 -33.63 -21.15 -10.32
N THR A 27 -32.48 -21.76 -10.54
CA THR A 27 -31.24 -21.34 -9.86
C THR A 27 -30.85 -19.93 -10.33
N LEU A 28 -30.17 -19.16 -9.47
CA LEU A 28 -29.66 -17.83 -9.85
C LEU A 28 -28.78 -17.88 -11.11
N LEU A 29 -28.10 -18.99 -11.34
CA LEU A 29 -27.31 -19.23 -12.54
C LEU A 29 -28.21 -19.37 -13.79
N GLN A 30 -29.31 -20.12 -13.70
CA GLN A 30 -30.30 -20.24 -14.79
C GLN A 30 -31.00 -18.91 -15.08
N LEU A 31 -31.39 -18.15 -14.05
CA LEU A 31 -31.92 -16.80 -14.21
C LEU A 31 -30.91 -15.83 -14.84
N ALA A 32 -29.63 -15.99 -14.53
CA ALA A 32 -28.57 -15.18 -15.14
C ALA A 32 -28.39 -15.51 -16.62
N ASP A 33 -28.49 -16.79 -16.97
CA ASP A 33 -28.40 -17.30 -18.34
C ASP A 33 -29.62 -16.86 -19.17
N GLU A 34 -30.84 -17.00 -18.64
CA GLU A 34 -32.08 -16.51 -19.27
C GLU A 34 -32.04 -15.01 -19.59
N ARG A 35 -31.37 -14.23 -18.74
CA ARG A 35 -31.22 -12.77 -18.89
C ARG A 35 -29.99 -12.38 -19.70
N ASN A 36 -29.23 -13.34 -20.24
CA ASN A 36 -27.99 -13.12 -21.00
C ASN A 36 -26.96 -12.24 -20.24
N LEU A 37 -26.94 -12.32 -18.90
CA LEU A 37 -26.10 -11.47 -18.05
C LEU A 37 -24.61 -11.77 -18.25
N PHE A 38 -24.25 -13.03 -18.55
CA PHE A 38 -22.87 -13.42 -18.86
C PHE A 38 -22.38 -12.81 -20.18
N GLN A 39 -23.24 -12.83 -21.21
CA GLN A 39 -22.90 -12.23 -22.50
C GLN A 39 -22.70 -10.71 -22.37
N GLN A 40 -23.57 -10.05 -21.61
CA GLN A 40 -23.45 -8.62 -21.32
C GLN A 40 -22.18 -8.27 -20.55
N ALA A 41 -21.75 -9.13 -19.61
CA ALA A 41 -20.50 -8.94 -18.88
C ALA A 41 -19.28 -9.09 -19.80
N LEU A 42 -19.26 -10.12 -20.66
CA LEU A 42 -18.19 -10.35 -21.64
C LEU A 42 -18.08 -9.20 -22.64
N ASP A 43 -19.20 -8.68 -23.13
CA ASP A 43 -19.21 -7.56 -24.07
C ASP A 43 -18.71 -6.27 -23.41
N ARG A 44 -19.09 -6.01 -22.15
CA ARG A 44 -18.56 -4.89 -21.37
C ARG A 44 -17.05 -5.02 -21.14
N GLU A 45 -16.55 -6.20 -20.82
CA GLU A 45 -15.12 -6.44 -20.63
C GLU A 45 -14.34 -6.19 -21.93
N LYS A 46 -14.87 -6.66 -23.06
CA LYS A 46 -14.29 -6.38 -24.39
C LYS A 46 -14.28 -4.90 -24.72
N GLU A 47 -15.34 -4.16 -24.37
CA GLU A 47 -15.40 -2.71 -24.56
C GLU A 47 -14.35 -1.99 -23.72
N LEU A 48 -14.18 -2.37 -22.45
CA LEU A 48 -13.16 -1.82 -21.55
C LEU A 48 -11.74 -2.12 -22.05
N LYS A 49 -11.46 -3.36 -22.46
CA LYS A 49 -10.18 -3.73 -23.09
C LYS A 49 -9.92 -2.89 -24.35
N ARG A 50 -10.90 -2.72 -25.23
CA ARG A 50 -10.76 -1.87 -26.44
C ARG A 50 -10.53 -0.40 -26.11
N GLN A 51 -11.17 0.13 -25.07
CA GLN A 51 -10.93 1.50 -24.62
C GLN A 51 -9.51 1.65 -24.07
N LYS A 52 -9.02 0.69 -23.27
CA LYS A 52 -7.65 0.64 -22.76
C LYS A 52 -6.61 0.56 -23.89
N THR A 53 -6.82 -0.32 -24.87
CA THR A 53 -5.93 -0.43 -26.05
C THR A 53 -5.95 0.84 -26.91
N ARG A 54 -7.11 1.49 -27.08
CA ARG A 54 -7.20 2.77 -27.82
C ARG A 54 -6.52 3.92 -27.08
N ALA A 55 -6.64 3.98 -25.76
CA ALA A 55 -5.92 4.95 -24.93
C ALA A 55 -4.40 4.75 -25.02
N SER A 56 -3.94 3.50 -24.97
CA SER A 56 -2.52 3.13 -25.14
C SER A 56 -1.98 3.40 -26.56
N LYS A 57 -2.79 3.17 -27.61
CA LYS A 57 -2.39 3.42 -29.01
C LYS A 57 -2.32 4.91 -29.36
N SER A 58 -3.04 5.76 -28.64
CA SER A 58 -2.93 7.22 -28.71
C SER A 58 -1.65 7.76 -28.07
N SER A 59 -0.98 7.00 -27.22
CA SER A 59 0.23 7.40 -26.49
C SER A 59 1.54 6.85 -27.05
N GLY A 60 1.52 6.28 -28.28
CA GLY A 60 2.74 6.04 -29.07
C GLY A 60 3.77 5.12 -28.41
N GLU A 61 3.35 3.96 -27.90
CA GLU A 61 4.27 2.91 -27.46
C GLU A 61 3.98 1.62 -28.24
N SER A 62 5.03 1.08 -28.87
CA SER A 62 4.98 -0.14 -29.69
C SER A 62 4.87 -1.39 -28.83
N ASP A 63 4.15 -2.35 -29.40
CA ASP A 63 3.84 -3.70 -28.94
C ASP A 63 5.04 -4.52 -28.39
N SER A 64 4.75 -5.28 -27.34
CA SER A 64 5.29 -6.63 -27.14
C SER A 64 4.35 -7.40 -26.22
N ASP A 65 3.71 -8.42 -26.79
CA ASP A 65 2.86 -9.43 -26.17
C ASP A 65 3.59 -10.20 -25.04
N GLU A 66 2.87 -10.60 -24.01
CA GLU A 66 2.60 -12.02 -23.65
C GLU A 66 1.91 -12.13 -22.28
N ASP A 67 0.72 -12.72 -22.33
CA ASP A 67 0.03 -13.56 -21.35
C ASP A 67 0.56 -13.63 -19.90
N ASP A 68 -0.23 -13.09 -18.95
CA ASP A 68 -0.52 -13.74 -17.66
C ASP A 68 -1.60 -12.94 -16.89
N ASP A 69 -2.88 -13.18 -17.20
CA ASP A 69 -3.99 -12.61 -16.43
C ASP A 69 -4.87 -13.72 -15.83
N GLU A 70 -4.27 -14.54 -14.97
CA GLU A 70 -4.99 -15.11 -13.83
C GLU A 70 -4.79 -14.20 -12.61
N LYS A 71 -5.40 -13.00 -12.61
CA LYS A 71 -5.59 -12.22 -11.39
C LYS A 71 -7.02 -11.69 -11.29
N GLU A 72 -7.77 -12.46 -10.51
CA GLU A 72 -8.80 -12.04 -9.55
C GLU A 72 -9.80 -10.97 -10.02
N ALA A 73 -11.05 -11.41 -10.13
CA ALA A 73 -12.28 -10.63 -10.19
C ALA A 73 -12.16 -9.22 -9.58
N GLU A 74 -11.87 -8.25 -10.44
CA GLU A 74 -11.84 -6.83 -10.09
C GLU A 74 -13.27 -6.40 -9.78
N VAL A 75 -13.52 -6.17 -8.49
CA VAL A 75 -14.76 -5.61 -7.94
C VAL A 75 -15.05 -4.32 -8.70
N ALA A 76 -16.21 -4.25 -9.36
CA ALA A 76 -16.74 -3.09 -10.10
C ALA A 76 -16.03 -1.76 -9.77
N GLY A 77 -15.03 -1.41 -10.60
CA GLY A 77 -14.06 -0.35 -10.32
C GLY A 77 -14.70 0.99 -9.98
N LEU A 78 -14.16 1.65 -8.96
CA LEU A 78 -14.56 3.00 -8.57
C LEU A 78 -14.13 3.97 -9.68
N PRO A 79 -14.70 5.19 -9.77
CA PRO A 79 -14.18 6.17 -10.72
C PRO A 79 -12.69 6.44 -10.42
N PRO A 80 -11.81 6.57 -11.43
CA PRO A 80 -10.35 6.64 -11.24
C PRO A 80 -9.88 7.69 -10.23
N ARG A 81 -10.60 8.81 -10.12
CA ARG A 81 -10.27 9.85 -9.12
C ARG A 81 -10.52 9.41 -7.68
N VAL A 82 -11.53 8.59 -7.44
CA VAL A 82 -11.85 8.08 -6.09
C VAL A 82 -10.81 7.06 -5.67
N GLU A 83 -10.37 6.20 -6.59
CA GLU A 83 -9.26 5.25 -6.34
C GLU A 83 -7.99 6.00 -5.96
N GLN A 84 -7.63 7.04 -6.72
CA GLN A 84 -6.47 7.89 -6.42
C GLN A 84 -6.56 8.57 -5.04
N ILE A 85 -7.72 9.15 -4.72
CA ILE A 85 -7.94 9.81 -3.42
C ILE A 85 -7.88 8.79 -2.29
N MET A 86 -8.52 7.64 -2.45
CA MET A 86 -8.56 6.60 -1.43
C MET A 86 -7.17 6.02 -1.17
N ASP A 87 -6.39 5.73 -2.23
CA ASP A 87 -5.01 5.25 -2.11
C ASP A 87 -4.13 6.30 -1.42
N THR A 88 -4.20 7.56 -1.87
CA THR A 88 -3.47 8.67 -1.24
C THR A 88 -3.85 8.83 0.24
N LEU A 89 -5.13 8.73 0.60
CA LEU A 89 -5.59 8.81 1.98
C LEU A 89 -5.06 7.63 2.82
N LEU A 90 -5.12 6.41 2.29
CA LEU A 90 -4.65 5.21 2.98
C LEU A 90 -3.16 5.33 3.32
N TRP A 91 -2.33 5.71 2.35
CA TRP A 91 -0.90 5.90 2.54
C TRP A 91 -0.58 7.04 3.52
N THR A 92 -1.25 8.19 3.35
CA THR A 92 -0.97 9.37 4.17
C THR A 92 -1.43 9.23 5.61
N ILE A 93 -2.56 8.54 5.86
CA ILE A 93 -3.01 8.19 7.21
C ILE A 93 -2.01 7.23 7.86
N SER A 94 -1.56 6.20 7.13
CA SER A 94 -0.58 5.23 7.63
C SER A 94 0.74 5.92 7.99
N LEU A 95 1.26 6.79 7.11
CA LEU A 95 2.50 7.52 7.36
C LEU A 95 2.35 8.58 8.47
N SER A 96 1.18 9.20 8.60
CA SER A 96 0.87 10.11 9.70
C SER A 96 0.84 9.38 11.05
N MET A 97 0.32 8.15 11.08
CA MET A 97 0.31 7.33 12.29
C MET A 97 1.73 6.91 12.68
N LEU A 98 2.56 6.54 11.70
CA LEU A 98 3.99 6.31 11.91
C LEU A 98 4.70 7.57 12.46
N HIS A 99 4.45 8.73 11.86
CA HIS A 99 5.05 10.00 12.28
C HIS A 99 4.67 10.37 13.72
N PHE A 100 3.38 10.27 14.05
CA PHE A 100 2.87 10.50 15.39
C PHE A 100 3.57 9.56 16.40
N THR A 101 3.66 8.28 16.06
CA THR A 101 4.30 7.27 16.92
C THR A 101 5.78 7.59 17.12
N LEU A 102 6.52 7.93 16.07
CA LEU A 102 7.91 8.32 16.17
C LEU A 102 8.10 9.60 16.99
N ASP A 103 7.23 10.61 16.84
CA ASP A 103 7.30 11.86 17.62
C ASP A 103 7.09 11.58 19.11
N VAL A 104 6.10 10.75 19.46
CA VAL A 104 5.85 10.30 20.84
C VAL A 104 7.03 9.51 21.40
N LEU A 105 7.56 8.55 20.64
CA LEU A 105 8.68 7.72 21.09
C LEU A 105 9.94 8.54 21.34
N VAL A 106 10.26 9.47 20.43
CA VAL A 106 11.45 10.30 20.54
C VAL A 106 11.34 11.27 21.72
N GLN A 107 10.17 11.87 21.96
CA GLN A 107 9.95 12.71 23.14
C GLN A 107 10.07 11.91 24.45
N ASN A 108 9.55 10.69 24.45
CA ASN A 108 9.65 9.77 25.59
C ASN A 108 11.11 9.31 25.83
N GLN A 109 11.89 9.08 24.77
CA GLN A 109 13.31 8.71 24.85
C GLN A 109 14.15 9.79 25.54
N TYR A 110 13.81 11.07 25.35
CA TYR A 110 14.50 12.20 25.97
C TYR A 110 13.82 12.74 27.24
N ALA A 111 12.83 12.02 27.78
CA ALA A 111 12.08 12.39 28.99
C ALA A 111 11.53 13.82 28.96
N VAL A 112 11.06 14.28 27.79
CA VAL A 112 10.43 15.60 27.62
C VAL A 112 8.94 15.50 27.93
N GLU A 113 8.40 16.53 28.59
CA GLU A 113 6.95 16.61 28.87
C GLU A 113 6.14 16.64 27.57
N LEU A 114 5.20 15.71 27.42
CA LEU A 114 4.34 15.62 26.24
C LEU A 114 3.24 16.68 26.28
N SER A 115 3.35 17.68 25.41
CA SER A 115 2.23 18.56 25.08
C SER A 115 1.40 17.97 23.94
N TRP A 116 0.31 17.27 24.29
CA TRP A 116 -0.60 16.62 23.31
C TRP A 116 -1.09 17.56 22.20
N HIS A 117 -1.27 18.84 22.53
CA HIS A 117 -1.62 19.87 21.57
C HIS A 117 -0.54 20.06 20.50
N ASP A 118 0.73 20.21 20.90
CA ASP A 118 1.82 20.50 19.95
C ASP A 118 2.18 19.28 19.12
N VAL A 119 2.09 18.08 19.70
CA VAL A 119 2.23 16.80 18.98
C VAL A 119 1.14 16.69 17.90
N SER A 120 -0.10 17.01 18.24
CA SER A 120 -1.23 16.97 17.31
C SER A 120 -1.08 17.98 16.17
N VAL A 121 -0.67 19.22 16.48
CA VAL A 121 -0.44 20.26 15.46
C VAL A 121 0.71 19.87 14.53
N ARG A 122 1.79 19.31 15.07
CA ARG A 122 2.94 18.85 14.27
C ARG A 122 2.57 17.68 13.37
N THR A 123 1.83 16.71 13.91
CA THR A 123 1.30 15.58 13.16
C THR A 123 0.37 16.04 12.04
N GLY A 124 -0.54 16.99 12.31
CA GLY A 124 -1.42 17.57 11.28
C GLY A 124 -0.66 18.29 10.18
N ARG A 125 0.40 19.04 10.53
CA ARG A 125 1.29 19.67 9.53
C ARG A 125 2.03 18.62 8.70
N ALA A 126 2.57 17.58 9.35
CA ALA A 126 3.25 16.49 8.66
C ALA A 126 2.29 15.74 7.73
N PHE A 127 1.05 15.48 8.17
CA PHE A 127 0.01 14.87 7.35
C PHE A 127 -0.26 15.68 6.07
N LEU A 128 -0.42 17.00 6.16
CA LEU A 128 -0.60 17.84 4.97
C LEU A 128 0.60 17.78 4.02
N VAL A 129 1.82 17.79 4.58
CA VAL A 129 3.05 17.63 3.78
C VAL A 129 3.06 16.27 3.11
N PHE A 130 2.76 15.18 3.82
CA PHE A 130 2.69 13.85 3.24
C PHE A 130 1.60 13.74 2.18
N VAL A 131 0.42 14.32 2.38
CA VAL A 131 -0.64 14.35 1.36
C VAL A 131 -0.14 15.01 0.09
N LEU A 132 0.52 16.17 0.20
CA LEU A 132 1.10 16.85 -0.95
C LEU A 132 2.21 16.01 -1.59
N LEU A 133 3.08 15.40 -0.78
CA LEU A 133 4.20 14.62 -1.26
C LEU A 133 3.73 13.35 -1.97
N PHE A 134 2.82 12.57 -1.38
CA PHE A 134 2.22 11.40 -2.01
C PHE A 134 1.42 11.78 -3.24
N TYR A 135 0.58 12.81 -3.17
CA TYR A 135 -0.19 13.24 -4.35
C TYR A 135 0.71 13.63 -5.54
N THR A 136 1.95 14.07 -5.29
CA THR A 136 2.88 14.50 -6.35
C THR A 136 3.88 13.42 -6.79
N LEU A 137 4.33 12.56 -5.89
CA LEU A 137 5.40 11.58 -6.15
C LEU A 137 4.93 10.13 -6.17
N HIS A 138 3.78 9.81 -5.56
CA HIS A 138 3.23 8.45 -5.55
C HIS A 138 2.67 8.11 -6.93
N GLN A 139 3.03 6.93 -7.45
CA GLN A 139 2.49 6.48 -8.72
C GLN A 139 1.02 6.12 -8.55
N HIS A 140 0.15 6.88 -9.21
CA HIS A 140 -1.20 6.38 -9.44
C HIS A 140 -1.16 5.35 -10.58
N PRO A 141 -1.73 4.14 -10.40
CA PRO A 141 -1.82 3.12 -11.44
C PRO A 141 -2.45 3.63 -12.75
N SER A 142 -3.20 4.73 -12.69
CA SER A 142 -3.96 5.30 -13.79
C SER A 142 -3.24 6.39 -14.60
N ASP A 143 -2.13 6.97 -14.13
CA ASP A 143 -1.45 8.06 -14.86
C ASP A 143 0.06 8.10 -14.52
N PRO A 144 0.96 7.57 -15.39
CA PRO A 144 2.38 7.44 -15.06
C PRO A 144 3.18 8.74 -15.18
N THR A 145 2.56 9.88 -15.54
CA THR A 145 3.30 11.11 -15.84
C THR A 145 3.68 11.92 -14.60
N LEU A 146 4.82 11.62 -13.98
CA LEU A 146 5.42 12.43 -12.90
C LEU A 146 5.67 13.89 -13.31
N LEU A 147 6.04 14.13 -14.57
CA LEU A 147 6.22 15.45 -15.15
C LEU A 147 5.52 15.48 -16.49
N ARG A 148 4.60 16.44 -16.67
CA ARG A 148 3.77 16.65 -17.88
C ARG A 148 4.56 16.99 -19.17
N GLY A 149 5.88 16.77 -19.18
CA GLY A 149 6.76 17.05 -20.32
C GLY A 149 7.93 16.09 -20.52
N LEU A 150 8.09 15.04 -19.68
CA LEU A 150 9.18 14.06 -19.88
C LEU A 150 8.68 12.81 -20.63
N PRO A 151 9.49 12.23 -21.55
CA PRO A 151 9.16 10.96 -22.21
C PRO A 151 8.99 9.82 -21.21
N ALA A 152 7.93 9.00 -21.36
CA ALA A 152 7.55 7.91 -20.45
C ALA A 152 8.71 6.95 -20.11
N ARG A 153 9.55 6.61 -21.10
CA ARG A 153 10.74 5.75 -20.94
C ARG A 153 11.72 6.17 -19.84
N PHE A 154 11.85 7.47 -19.56
CA PHE A 154 12.79 7.98 -18.55
C PHE A 154 12.13 8.21 -17.19
N GLN A 155 10.79 8.17 -17.10
CA GLN A 155 10.08 8.46 -15.86
C GLN A 155 10.31 7.38 -14.79
N ASN A 156 10.31 6.10 -15.19
CA ASN A 156 10.59 4.97 -14.29
C ASN A 156 12.02 4.98 -13.70
N PRO A 157 13.10 5.05 -14.51
CA PRO A 157 14.44 5.09 -13.95
C PRO A 157 14.69 6.39 -13.16
N LEU A 158 14.17 7.53 -13.61
CA LEU A 158 14.30 8.79 -12.87
C LEU A 158 13.67 8.68 -11.49
N ARG A 159 12.46 8.12 -11.38
CA ARG A 159 11.78 7.90 -10.10
C ARG A 159 12.61 7.01 -9.17
N GLN A 160 13.05 5.84 -9.66
CA GLN A 160 13.89 4.92 -8.88
C GLN A 160 15.18 5.63 -8.41
N THR A 161 15.82 6.44 -9.26
CA THR A 161 17.01 7.20 -8.85
C THR A 161 16.72 8.28 -7.80
N ILE A 162 15.57 8.96 -7.88
CA ILE A 162 15.16 9.96 -6.89
C ILE A 162 14.90 9.30 -5.54
N PHE A 163 14.14 8.21 -5.50
CA PHE A 163 13.87 7.49 -4.26
C PHE A 163 15.11 6.81 -3.69
N PHE A 164 16.02 6.31 -4.55
CA PHE A 164 17.31 5.79 -4.11
C PHE A 164 18.16 6.87 -3.45
N ALA A 165 18.28 8.04 -4.08
CA ALA A 165 19.02 9.18 -3.54
C ALA A 165 18.36 9.72 -2.26
N ALA A 166 17.03 9.79 -2.21
CA ALA A 166 16.27 10.19 -1.03
C ALA A 166 16.45 9.17 0.11
N SER A 167 16.43 7.87 -0.18
CA SER A 167 16.63 6.81 0.80
C SER A 167 18.04 6.85 1.40
N VAL A 168 19.08 6.90 0.56
CA VAL A 168 20.47 7.00 1.04
C VAL A 168 20.71 8.31 1.79
N GLY A 169 20.24 9.43 1.23
CA GLY A 169 20.40 10.75 1.84
C GLY A 169 19.68 10.87 3.18
N ALA A 170 18.42 10.45 3.26
CA ALA A 170 17.63 10.48 4.49
C ALA A 170 18.18 9.49 5.53
N GLY A 171 18.59 8.29 5.13
CA GLY A 171 19.19 7.30 6.03
C GLY A 171 20.52 7.76 6.62
N CYS A 172 21.45 8.22 5.78
CA CYS A 172 22.74 8.75 6.23
C CYS A 172 22.57 10.02 7.08
N TYR A 173 21.67 10.93 6.67
CA TYR A 173 21.38 12.14 7.45
C TYR A 173 20.72 11.81 8.78
N LEU A 174 19.83 10.80 8.85
CA LEU A 174 19.21 10.35 10.10
C LEU A 174 20.28 9.86 11.09
N ILE A 175 21.21 9.02 10.62
CA ILE A 175 22.35 8.52 11.42
C ILE A 175 23.24 9.69 11.88
N TYR A 176 23.51 10.64 10.99
CA TYR A 176 24.32 11.82 11.30
C TYR A 176 23.66 12.70 12.37
N ILE A 177 22.36 12.99 12.24
CA ILE A 177 21.67 13.88 13.20
C ILE A 177 21.56 13.24 14.59
N THR A 178 21.28 11.94 14.67
CA THR A 178 21.11 11.25 15.95
C THR A 178 22.41 11.16 16.74
N ASN A 179 23.56 11.16 16.06
CA ASN A 179 24.86 11.02 16.69
C ASN A 179 25.56 12.36 17.01
N ILE A 180 25.33 13.41 16.21
CA ILE A 180 26.10 14.67 16.33
C ILE A 180 25.29 15.81 16.93
N TYR A 181 23.98 15.87 16.68
CA TYR A 181 23.19 17.01 17.13
C TYR A 181 22.65 16.84 18.54
N SER A 182 22.35 17.97 19.17
CA SER A 182 21.70 18.00 20.47
C SER A 182 20.26 17.48 20.39
N TYR A 183 19.76 16.99 21.53
CA TYR A 183 18.44 16.36 21.64
C TYR A 183 17.31 17.19 21.03
N LEU A 184 17.31 18.53 21.17
CA LEU A 184 16.28 19.41 20.60
C LEU A 184 16.20 19.34 19.07
N ALA A 185 17.33 19.18 18.38
CA ALA A 185 17.37 19.06 16.93
C ALA A 185 16.88 17.66 16.50
N VAL A 186 17.32 16.62 17.21
CA VAL A 186 16.88 15.24 16.97
C VAL A 186 15.37 15.12 17.12
N MET A 187 14.78 15.65 18.20
CA MET A 187 13.34 15.60 18.42
C MET A 187 12.50 16.33 17.37
N LYS A 188 13.06 17.35 16.70
CA LYS A 188 12.33 18.09 15.65
C LYS A 188 12.47 17.45 14.28
N GLN A 189 13.62 16.83 13.98
CA GLN A 189 13.95 16.38 12.63
C GLN A 189 13.85 14.86 12.45
N ALA A 190 14.12 14.06 13.48
CA ALA A 190 14.15 12.61 13.36
C ALA A 190 12.79 11.98 13.01
N PRO A 191 11.64 12.39 13.61
CA PRO A 191 10.35 11.80 13.26
C PRO A 191 9.94 11.99 11.78
N PRO A 192 9.97 13.22 11.20
CA PRO A 192 9.63 13.37 9.78
C PRO A 192 10.67 12.74 8.85
N LEU A 193 11.97 12.82 9.20
CA LEU A 193 13.04 12.23 8.39
C LEU A 193 12.98 10.70 8.37
N GLY A 194 12.65 10.07 9.51
CA GLY A 194 12.42 8.64 9.61
C GLY A 194 11.24 8.18 8.74
N CYS A 195 10.13 8.91 8.75
CA CYS A 195 9.01 8.63 7.85
C CYS A 195 9.38 8.76 6.38
N LEU A 196 10.11 9.81 5.98
CA LEU A 196 10.57 9.99 4.60
C LEU A 196 11.54 8.88 4.19
N TRP A 197 12.41 8.44 5.09
CA TRP A 197 13.35 7.35 4.81
C TRP A 197 12.62 6.03 4.60
N VAL A 198 11.71 5.66 5.51
CA VAL A 198 10.89 4.43 5.41
C VAL A 198 10.07 4.45 4.13
N TRP A 199 9.41 5.57 3.84
CA TRP A 199 8.63 5.71 2.61
C TRP A 199 9.50 5.56 1.35
N SER A 200 10.68 6.19 1.33
CA SER A 200 11.60 6.05 0.19
C SER A 200 12.06 4.61 -0.02
N VAL A 201 12.24 3.83 1.04
CA VAL A 201 12.62 2.40 0.96
C VAL A 201 11.49 1.53 0.44
N ILE A 202 10.24 1.81 0.84
CA ILE A 202 9.07 1.03 0.42
C ILE A 202 8.76 1.21 -1.07
N GLU A 203 9.04 2.39 -1.63
CA GLU A 203 8.80 2.71 -3.04
C GLU A 203 9.90 2.18 -3.99
N LEU A 204 11.07 1.80 -3.46
CA LEU A 204 12.18 1.25 -4.23
C LEU A 204 11.92 -0.21 -4.61
N ASP A 205 12.40 -0.63 -5.79
CA ASP A 205 12.45 -2.07 -6.10
C ASP A 205 13.37 -2.80 -5.11
N LEU A 206 13.07 -4.06 -4.80
CA LEU A 206 13.76 -4.84 -3.76
C LEU A 206 15.29 -4.77 -3.85
N ALA A 207 15.86 -4.88 -5.06
CA ALA A 207 17.31 -4.81 -5.25
C ALA A 207 17.89 -3.43 -4.90
N TRP A 208 17.22 -2.35 -5.32
CA TRP A 208 17.64 -0.98 -5.04
C TRP A 208 17.43 -0.60 -3.57
N ALA A 209 16.38 -1.12 -2.94
CA ALA A 209 16.11 -0.96 -1.51
C ALA A 209 17.22 -1.64 -0.66
N VAL A 210 17.59 -2.87 -1.00
CA VAL A 210 18.69 -3.57 -0.30
C VAL A 210 20.01 -2.82 -0.50
N LEU A 211 20.27 -2.31 -1.71
CA LEU A 211 21.46 -1.52 -1.99
C LEU A 211 21.49 -0.20 -1.20
N SER A 212 20.36 0.53 -1.11
CA SER A 212 20.32 1.80 -0.37
C SER A 212 20.55 1.59 1.12
N LEU A 213 19.97 0.53 1.70
CA LEU A 213 20.21 0.13 3.09
C LEU A 213 21.66 -0.31 3.33
N ALA A 214 22.26 -1.05 2.40
CA ALA A 214 23.67 -1.43 2.47
C ALA A 214 24.58 -0.18 2.46
N CYS A 215 24.27 0.83 1.64
CA CYS A 215 24.98 2.11 1.63
C CYS A 215 24.87 2.84 2.98
N SER A 216 23.67 2.92 3.57
CA SER A 216 23.49 3.54 4.89
C SER A 216 24.19 2.77 6.01
N ALA A 217 24.21 1.43 5.95
CA ALA A 217 24.94 0.58 6.89
C ALA A 217 26.46 0.75 6.75
N ALA A 218 26.97 0.84 5.52
CA ALA A 218 28.38 1.13 5.25
C ALA A 218 28.77 2.51 5.79
N PHE A 219 27.90 3.52 5.65
CA PHE A 219 28.11 4.84 6.24
C PHE A 219 28.17 4.78 7.77
N LEU A 220 27.30 4.00 8.41
CA LEU A 220 27.34 3.80 9.86
C LEU A 220 28.68 3.20 10.32
N TRP A 221 29.15 2.18 9.60
CA TRP A 221 30.42 1.52 9.91
C TRP A 221 31.63 2.43 9.70
N GLN A 222 31.67 3.18 8.60
CA GLN A 222 32.72 4.17 8.32
C GLN A 222 32.71 5.33 9.33
N GLY A 223 31.54 5.75 9.78
CA GLY A 223 31.37 6.81 10.77
C GLY A 223 31.84 6.43 12.17
N GLY A 224 32.18 5.16 12.41
CA GLY A 224 32.64 4.68 13.72
C GLY A 224 31.58 4.80 14.81
N TYR A 225 30.30 4.86 14.43
CA TYR A 225 29.14 4.90 15.34
C TYR A 225 28.85 3.53 15.98
N ASP A 226 29.90 2.73 16.19
CA ASP A 226 29.80 1.38 16.68
C ASP A 226 29.36 1.35 18.15
N PHE A 227 28.52 0.38 18.50
CA PHE A 227 28.06 0.18 19.87
C PHE A 227 29.22 -0.40 20.68
N LYS A 228 29.72 0.36 21.66
CA LYS A 228 30.49 -0.21 22.77
C LYS A 228 29.56 -0.70 23.87
#